data_AF-A0A9P9DE45-F1
#
_entry.id   AF-A0A9P9DE45-F1
#
_cell.length_a   1.000
_cell.length_b   1.000
_cell.length_c   1.000
_cell.angle_alpha   90.00
_cell.angle_beta   90.00
_cell.angle_gamma   90.00
#
_symmetry.space_group_name_H-M   'P 1'
#
loop_
_entity.id
_entity.type
_entity.pdbx_description
1 polymer ?
#
loop_
_entity_poly.entity_id
_entity_poly.type
_entity_poly.pdbx_seq_one_letter_code
_entity_poly.pdbx_strand_id
1 'polypeptide(L)'
;MDFGLNPEELSNDLLFVVSDRLGRPVVQIKVKNVGPGAAAAPDDKAGNLAKQILICIGARLMLTSNLWQLVGLCNDACGTDPPCVIMMEFDKYNGPVFLTARNDKKIVPILLVKRDFLIRATLCARTQFPMIVYYAITVYKSQSITEDIIVTDLSC
;
A
#
# COMPACT_ATOMS: atom_id res chain seq x y z
N MET A 1 -19.00 7.99 8.76
CA MET A 1 -18.96 7.09 7.60
C MET A 1 -17.76 6.21 7.79
N ASP A 2 -18.02 4.96 8.14
CA ASP A 2 -17.00 3.93 8.21
C ASP A 2 -16.64 3.58 6.75
N PHE A 3 -15.41 3.84 6.32
CA PHE A 3 -14.99 3.54 4.95
C PHE A 3 -14.79 2.05 4.71
N GLY A 4 -15.01 1.19 5.72
CA GLY A 4 -15.39 -0.21 5.51
C GLY A 4 -14.44 -1.03 4.62
N LEU A 5 -13.18 -0.62 4.45
CA LEU A 5 -12.21 -1.40 3.71
C LEU A 5 -11.74 -2.53 4.64
N ASN A 6 -12.40 -3.67 4.49
CA ASN A 6 -12.00 -4.90 5.16
C ASN A 6 -10.60 -5.29 4.64
N PRO A 7 -9.58 -5.43 5.51
CA PRO A 7 -8.23 -5.81 5.09
C PRO A 7 -8.19 -7.14 4.32
N GLU A 8 -9.19 -8.00 4.51
CA GLU A 8 -9.34 -9.27 3.78
C GLU A 8 -9.87 -9.08 2.33
N GLU A 9 -10.61 -8.02 2.02
CA GLU A 9 -11.05 -7.73 0.63
C GLU A 9 -9.93 -7.14 -0.24
N LEU A 10 -8.96 -6.46 0.38
CA LEU A 10 -7.72 -6.02 -0.27
C LEU A 10 -6.77 -7.21 -0.56
N SER A 11 -7.04 -8.37 0.02
CA SER A 11 -6.02 -9.40 0.23
C SER A 11 -5.82 -10.37 -0.94
N ASN A 12 -6.78 -10.63 -1.85
CA ASN A 12 -6.55 -11.74 -2.81
C ASN A 12 -6.96 -11.58 -4.28
N ASP A 13 -7.89 -10.69 -4.68
CA ASP A 13 -8.39 -10.71 -6.08
C ASP A 13 -8.21 -9.43 -6.90
N LEU A 14 -7.91 -8.30 -6.25
CA LEU A 14 -8.00 -6.98 -6.90
C LEU A 14 -6.66 -6.26 -7.04
N LEU A 15 -5.62 -6.68 -6.32
CA LEU A 15 -4.35 -5.95 -6.20
C LEU A 15 -3.21 -6.77 -6.81
N PHE A 16 -2.86 -6.49 -8.07
CA PHE A 16 -1.62 -7.01 -8.67
C PHE A 16 -0.58 -5.92 -8.67
N VAL A 17 0.68 -6.27 -8.47
CA VAL A 17 1.75 -5.28 -8.60
C VAL A 17 2.53 -5.61 -9.85
N VAL A 18 2.62 -4.61 -10.70
CA VAL A 18 3.29 -4.68 -12.00
C VAL A 18 4.40 -3.65 -12.02
N SER A 19 5.42 -3.89 -12.83
CA SER A 19 6.39 -2.86 -13.17
C SER A 19 5.83 -2.01 -14.30
N ASP A 20 5.84 -0.68 -14.16
CA ASP A 20 5.59 0.20 -15.30
C ASP A 20 6.77 0.16 -16.31
N ARG A 21 6.64 0.89 -17.42
CA ARG A 21 7.67 1.00 -18.46
C ARG A 21 9.00 1.59 -17.94
N LEU A 22 8.99 2.23 -16.77
CA LEU A 22 10.16 2.84 -16.14
C LEU A 22 10.81 1.92 -15.10
N GLY A 23 10.19 0.80 -14.74
CA GLY A 23 10.68 -0.08 -13.68
C GLY A 23 10.09 0.20 -12.30
N ARG A 24 9.09 1.09 -12.20
CA ARG A 24 8.47 1.45 -10.92
C ARG A 24 7.39 0.44 -10.57
N PRO A 25 7.28 0.04 -9.30
CA PRO A 25 6.19 -0.81 -8.87
C PRO A 25 4.88 -0.02 -8.87
N VAL A 26 3.87 -0.58 -9.50
CA VAL A 26 2.55 0.01 -9.68
C VAL A 26 1.51 -1.01 -9.27
N VAL A 27 0.55 -0.56 -8.49
CA VAL A 27 -0.64 -1.32 -8.12
C VAL A 27 -1.63 -1.29 -9.28
N GLN A 28 -2.06 -2.46 -9.74
CA GLN A 28 -3.14 -2.63 -10.69
C GLN A 28 -4.40 -3.05 -9.96
N ILE A 29 -5.43 -2.21 -10.04
CA ILE A 29 -6.78 -2.47 -9.55
C ILE A 29 -7.66 -2.84 -10.74
N LYS A 30 -8.23 -4.05 -10.73
CA LYS A 30 -9.16 -4.52 -11.78
C LYS A 30 -10.60 -4.32 -11.34
N VAL A 31 -11.49 -4.01 -12.28
CA VAL A 31 -12.93 -3.90 -11.99
C VAL A 31 -13.52 -5.27 -11.64
N LYS A 32 -14.47 -5.29 -10.70
CA LYS A 32 -15.32 -6.45 -10.42
C LYS A 32 -16.64 -6.28 -11.14
N ASN A 33 -16.88 -7.12 -12.14
CA ASN A 33 -18.10 -7.08 -12.95
C ASN A 33 -19.12 -8.12 -12.48
N VAL A 34 -20.40 -7.77 -12.51
CA VAL A 34 -21.52 -8.68 -12.22
C VAL A 34 -22.55 -8.58 -13.35
N GLY A 35 -23.02 -9.73 -13.84
CA GLY A 35 -24.06 -9.83 -14.87
C GLY A 35 -23.55 -10.03 -16.32
N PRO A 36 -24.42 -10.53 -17.22
CA PRO A 36 -24.05 -10.79 -18.61
C PRO A 36 -23.72 -9.49 -19.36
N GLY A 37 -22.61 -9.48 -20.09
CA GLY A 37 -22.17 -8.33 -20.88
C GLY A 37 -21.42 -7.23 -20.09
N ALA A 38 -21.37 -7.29 -18.76
CA ALA A 38 -20.74 -6.26 -17.93
C ALA A 38 -19.24 -6.07 -18.23
N ALA A 39 -18.49 -7.16 -18.43
CA ALA A 39 -17.06 -7.07 -18.78
C ALA A 39 -16.78 -6.48 -20.17
N ALA A 40 -17.74 -6.63 -21.10
CA ALA A 40 -17.63 -6.11 -22.46
C ALA A 40 -18.08 -4.64 -22.56
N ALA A 41 -18.84 -4.14 -21.59
CA ALA A 41 -19.33 -2.77 -21.57
C ALA A 41 -18.16 -1.77 -21.62
N PRO A 42 -18.31 -0.66 -22.36
CA PRO A 42 -17.35 0.45 -22.34
C PRO A 42 -17.46 1.26 -21.03
N ASP A 43 -16.38 1.94 -20.67
CA ASP A 43 -16.22 2.63 -19.38
C ASP A 43 -17.25 3.77 -19.20
N ASP A 44 -17.63 4.45 -20.27
CA ASP A 44 -18.64 5.51 -20.29
C ASP A 44 -20.01 5.01 -19.84
N LYS A 45 -20.40 3.80 -20.25
CA LYS A 45 -21.63 3.13 -19.78
C LYS A 45 -21.56 2.71 -18.32
N ALA A 46 -20.37 2.60 -17.75
CA ALA A 46 -20.13 2.29 -16.34
C ALA A 46 -19.86 3.54 -15.49
N GLY A 47 -20.20 4.74 -15.97
CA GLY A 47 -19.96 5.98 -15.22
C GLY A 47 -18.48 6.40 -15.21
N ASN A 48 -17.77 6.17 -16.31
CA ASN A 48 -16.33 6.37 -16.46
C ASN A 48 -15.47 5.53 -15.49
N LEU A 49 -16.02 4.43 -14.97
CA LEU A 49 -15.26 3.46 -14.21
C LEU A 49 -14.41 2.63 -15.16
N ALA A 50 -13.10 2.86 -15.13
CA ALA A 50 -12.15 2.14 -15.96
C ALA A 50 -12.12 0.65 -15.61
N LYS A 51 -11.98 -0.22 -16.62
CA LYS A 51 -11.81 -1.67 -16.42
C LYS A 51 -10.60 -2.02 -15.56
N GLN A 52 -9.57 -1.17 -15.61
CA GLN A 52 -8.39 -1.29 -14.78
C GLN A 52 -7.81 0.10 -14.49
N ILE A 53 -7.29 0.28 -13.28
CA ILE A 53 -6.56 1.48 -12.88
C ILE A 53 -5.17 1.06 -12.41
N LEU A 54 -4.16 1.78 -12.87
CA LEU A 54 -2.76 1.61 -12.46
C LEU A 54 -2.38 2.78 -11.55
N ILE A 55 -2.02 2.48 -10.30
CA ILE A 55 -1.72 3.48 -9.26
C ILE A 55 -0.29 3.26 -8.75
N CYS A 56 0.53 4.29 -8.80
CA CYS A 56 1.84 4.31 -8.17
C CYS A 56 1.81 5.22 -6.95
N ILE A 57 2.79 5.06 -6.05
CA ILE A 57 2.92 5.94 -4.89
C ILE A 57 3.05 7.40 -5.37
N GLY A 58 2.21 8.28 -4.82
CA GLY A 58 2.18 9.68 -5.22
C GLY A 58 1.45 9.95 -6.53
N ALA A 59 0.71 8.97 -7.09
CA ALA A 59 -0.14 9.19 -8.25
C ALA A 59 -1.21 10.25 -7.93
N ARG A 60 -1.40 11.20 -8.84
CA ARG A 60 -2.52 12.13 -8.80
C ARG A 60 -3.75 11.45 -9.40
N LEU A 61 -4.78 11.28 -8.60
CA LEU A 61 -6.04 10.66 -8.98
C LEU A 61 -7.12 11.73 -9.08
N MET A 62 -8.07 11.52 -9.98
CA MET A 62 -9.19 12.42 -10.22
C MET A 62 -10.49 11.67 -9.97
N LEU A 63 -11.42 12.28 -9.24
CA LEU A 63 -12.77 11.74 -9.11
C LEU A 63 -13.51 11.81 -10.45
N THR A 64 -14.18 10.72 -10.81
CA THR A 64 -15.03 10.64 -12.02
C THR A 64 -16.52 10.82 -11.71
N SER A 65 -16.86 11.07 -10.44
CA SER A 65 -18.22 11.31 -9.98
C SER A 65 -18.25 12.15 -8.70
N ASN A 66 -19.40 12.76 -8.41
CA ASN A 66 -19.60 13.53 -7.20
C ASN A 66 -19.80 12.60 -6.00
N LEU A 67 -19.00 12.78 -4.94
CA LEU A 67 -19.14 12.03 -3.69
C LEU A 67 -19.72 12.93 -2.58
N TRP A 68 -19.16 14.13 -2.40
CA TRP A 68 -19.60 15.07 -1.38
C TRP A 68 -19.30 16.51 -1.79
N GLN A 69 -20.24 17.10 -2.53
CA GLN A 69 -20.04 18.40 -3.17
C GLN A 69 -19.88 19.55 -2.17
N LEU A 70 -20.62 19.51 -1.06
CA LEU A 70 -20.57 20.55 -0.02
C LEU A 70 -19.18 20.74 0.61
N VAL A 71 -18.31 19.72 0.54
CA VAL A 71 -16.94 19.78 1.06
C VAL A 71 -15.88 19.69 -0.04
N GLY A 72 -16.27 19.84 -1.31
CA GLY A 72 -15.36 19.89 -2.45
C GLY A 72 -14.98 18.53 -3.06
N LEU A 73 -15.58 17.42 -2.65
CA LEU A 73 -15.40 16.10 -3.29
C LEU A 73 -16.34 15.95 -4.49
N CYS A 74 -16.11 16.78 -5.49
CA CYS A 74 -16.85 16.82 -6.76
C CYS A 74 -16.16 15.97 -7.83
N ASN A 75 -16.86 15.73 -8.94
CA ASN A 75 -16.24 15.29 -10.18
C ASN A 75 -15.06 16.21 -10.52
N ASP A 76 -13.99 15.64 -11.05
CA ASP A 76 -12.73 16.32 -11.40
C ASP A 76 -11.87 16.78 -10.20
N ALA A 77 -12.31 16.56 -8.97
CA ALA A 77 -11.48 16.81 -7.79
C ALA A 77 -10.23 15.92 -7.82
N CYS A 78 -9.06 16.55 -7.72
CA CYS A 78 -7.77 15.88 -7.77
C CYS A 78 -7.19 15.66 -6.37
N GLY A 79 -6.83 14.43 -6.06
CA GLY A 79 -6.11 14.04 -4.85
C GLY A 79 -4.78 13.36 -5.18
N THR A 80 -3.94 13.16 -4.16
CA THR A 80 -2.76 12.29 -4.27
C THR A 80 -3.01 11.06 -3.42
N ASP A 81 -2.82 9.88 -3.99
CA ASP A 81 -3.00 8.63 -3.26
C ASP A 81 -1.95 8.51 -2.12
N PRO A 82 -2.37 8.34 -0.85
CA PRO A 82 -1.44 7.99 0.20
C PRO A 82 -0.90 6.57 -0.03
N PRO A 83 0.38 6.30 0.23
CA PRO A 83 0.95 4.98 -0.01
C PRO A 83 0.25 3.92 0.84
N CYS A 84 -0.40 2.96 0.20
CA CYS A 84 -1.02 1.80 0.84
C CYS A 84 -0.07 0.58 0.92
N VAL A 85 0.98 0.58 0.10
CA VAL A 85 1.99 -0.49 0.02
C VAL A 85 3.38 0.14 -0.14
N ILE A 86 4.37 -0.39 0.58
CA ILE A 86 5.77 -0.01 0.42
C ILE A 86 6.50 -1.18 -0.23
N MET A 87 7.15 -0.93 -1.36
CA MET A 87 7.92 -1.92 -2.08
C MET A 87 9.35 -1.86 -1.59
N MET A 88 9.81 -2.96 -0.98
CA MET A 88 11.08 -2.96 -0.27
C MET A 88 11.92 -4.18 -0.64
N GLU A 89 13.20 -3.93 -0.79
CA GLU A 89 14.24 -4.96 -0.88
C GLU A 89 14.80 -5.19 0.54
N PHE A 90 15.10 -6.44 0.87
CA PHE A 90 15.73 -6.81 2.13
C PHE A 90 16.98 -7.64 1.87
N ASP A 91 18.09 -7.27 2.51
CA ASP A 91 19.42 -7.84 2.24
C ASP A 91 19.48 -9.37 2.39
N LYS A 92 18.75 -9.92 3.37
CA LYS A 92 18.78 -11.35 3.73
C LYS A 92 17.51 -12.10 3.33
N TYR A 93 16.65 -11.51 2.49
CA TYR A 93 15.38 -12.12 2.12
C TYR A 93 15.55 -13.22 1.07
N ASN A 94 15.31 -14.46 1.48
CA ASN A 94 15.40 -15.64 0.62
C ASN A 94 14.04 -16.23 0.21
N GLY A 95 12.94 -15.58 0.61
CA GLY A 95 11.58 -16.06 0.31
C GLY A 95 11.15 -15.88 -1.16
N PRO A 96 9.87 -16.14 -1.45
CA PRO A 96 9.27 -15.98 -2.77
C PRO A 96 9.43 -14.56 -3.31
N VAL A 97 9.75 -14.43 -4.59
CA VAL A 97 9.87 -13.13 -5.24
C VAL A 97 8.48 -12.62 -5.59
N PHE A 98 8.22 -11.35 -5.25
CA PHE A 98 7.03 -10.67 -5.72
C PHE A 98 7.33 -9.83 -6.97
N LEU A 99 8.40 -9.04 -6.94
CA LEU A 99 8.97 -8.37 -8.10
C LEU A 99 10.49 -8.52 -8.14
N THR A 100 11.06 -8.61 -9.34
CA THR A 100 12.51 -8.59 -9.54
C THR A 100 12.92 -7.20 -10.01
N ALA A 101 13.81 -6.55 -9.25
CA ALA A 101 14.40 -5.28 -9.67
C ALA A 101 15.39 -5.49 -10.84
N ARG A 102 15.86 -4.40 -11.45
CA ARG A 102 16.82 -4.48 -12.59
C ARG A 102 18.14 -5.19 -12.28
N ASN A 103 18.47 -5.38 -11.00
CA ASN A 103 19.69 -5.99 -10.49
C ASN A 103 19.45 -7.39 -9.89
N ASP A 104 18.39 -8.08 -10.31
CA ASP A 104 17.97 -9.41 -9.81
C ASP A 104 17.63 -9.47 -8.31
N LYS A 105 17.53 -8.31 -7.67
CA LYS A 105 17.15 -8.25 -6.27
C LYS A 105 15.65 -8.40 -6.08
N LYS A 106 15.30 -9.12 -5.03
CA LYS A 106 13.92 -9.47 -4.68
C LYS A 106 13.26 -8.28 -3.98
N ILE A 107 12.20 -7.75 -4.59
CA ILE A 107 11.33 -6.74 -3.99
C ILE A 107 10.09 -7.45 -3.44
N VAL A 108 9.70 -7.10 -2.21
CA VAL A 108 8.49 -7.58 -1.56
C VAL A 108 7.58 -6.41 -1.15
N PRO A 109 6.25 -6.62 -1.14
CA PRO A 109 5.31 -5.63 -0.66
C PRO A 109 5.22 -5.65 0.87
N ILE A 110 5.33 -4.48 1.48
CA ILE A 110 5.06 -4.25 2.90
C ILE A 110 3.72 -3.53 3.02
N LEU A 111 2.79 -4.19 3.72
CA LEU A 111 1.42 -3.72 3.92
C LEU A 111 1.28 -3.04 5.30
N LEU A 112 0.24 -2.22 5.42
CA LEU A 112 -0.20 -1.69 6.70
C LEU A 112 -0.59 -2.86 7.63
N VAL A 113 -0.16 -2.79 8.90
CA VAL A 113 -0.54 -3.76 9.93
C VAL A 113 -1.39 -3.06 10.98
N LYS A 114 -2.58 -3.59 11.24
CA LYS A 114 -3.41 -3.22 12.37
C LYS A 114 -3.00 -4.04 13.60
N ARG A 115 -2.75 -3.37 14.72
CA ARG A 115 -2.53 -4.01 16.01
C ARG A 115 -3.51 -3.47 17.03
N ASP A 116 -4.17 -4.39 17.73
CA ASP A 116 -5.04 -4.08 18.84
C ASP A 116 -4.25 -4.16 20.16
N PHE A 117 -4.53 -3.25 21.08
CA PHE A 117 -3.88 -3.15 22.38
C PHE A 117 -4.81 -2.49 23.41
N LEU A 118 -4.58 -2.78 24.69
CA LEU A 118 -5.39 -2.21 25.77
C LEU A 118 -4.72 -0.97 26.37
N ILE A 119 -5.49 0.09 26.52
CA ILE A 119 -5.12 1.26 27.34
C ILE A 119 -6.16 1.37 28.46
N ARG A 120 -5.75 1.14 29.71
CA ARG A 120 -6.63 1.25 30.90
C ARG A 120 -7.98 0.53 30.69
N ALA A 121 -7.94 -0.74 30.29
CA ALA A 121 -9.09 -1.59 29.95
C ALA A 121 -9.93 -1.19 28.72
N THR A 122 -9.55 -0.13 28.00
CA THR A 122 -10.17 0.23 26.72
C THR A 122 -9.42 -0.46 25.57
N LEU A 123 -10.14 -1.15 24.68
CA LEU A 123 -9.58 -1.72 23.47
C LEU A 123 -9.29 -0.59 22.47
N CYS A 124 -8.03 -0.43 22.10
CA CYS A 124 -7.55 0.53 21.12
C CYS A 124 -6.87 -0.21 19.97
N ALA A 125 -6.85 0.41 18.79
CA ALA A 125 -6.19 -0.13 17.62
C ALA A 125 -5.27 0.92 16.99
N ARG A 126 -4.18 0.47 16.39
CA ARG A 126 -3.29 1.30 15.56
C ARG A 126 -2.99 0.58 14.26
N THR A 127 -3.15 1.29 13.14
CA THR A 127 -2.79 0.81 11.80
C THR A 127 -1.57 1.60 11.31
N GLN A 128 -0.48 0.92 11.01
CA GLN A 128 0.75 1.53 10.46
C GLN A 128 1.61 0.49 9.75
N PHE A 129 2.51 0.92 8.87
CA PHE A 129 3.54 0.02 8.34
C PHE A 129 4.43 -0.52 9.47
N PRO A 130 4.78 -1.81 9.47
CA PRO A 130 5.56 -2.44 10.53
C PRO A 130 7.06 -2.12 10.37
N MET A 131 7.42 -0.83 10.34
CA MET A 131 8.77 -0.36 10.08
C MET A 131 9.13 0.81 11.01
N ILE A 132 10.44 0.97 11.21
CA ILE A 132 11.05 2.14 11.85
C ILE A 132 12.22 2.59 10.98
N VAL A 133 12.55 3.88 11.04
CA VAL A 133 13.78 4.37 10.40
C VAL A 133 14.98 3.78 11.15
N TYR A 134 15.89 3.13 10.44
CA TYR A 134 17.00 2.37 11.02
C TYR A 134 18.34 2.99 10.65
N TYR A 135 18.69 4.08 11.34
CA TYR A 135 20.05 4.65 11.35
C TYR A 135 20.69 4.56 12.73
N ALA A 136 19.86 4.56 13.78
CA ALA A 136 20.25 4.35 15.17
C ALA A 136 19.14 3.55 15.86
N ILE A 137 19.53 2.65 16.75
CA ILE A 137 18.62 1.85 17.56
C ILE A 137 19.13 1.86 19.00
N THR A 138 18.21 1.87 19.98
CA THR A 138 18.63 1.81 21.38
C THR A 138 19.18 0.42 21.69
N VAL A 139 20.15 0.34 22.61
CA VAL A 139 20.74 -0.93 23.06
C VAL A 139 19.67 -1.94 23.49
N TYR A 140 18.61 -1.47 24.16
CA TYR A 140 17.49 -2.31 24.56
C TYR A 140 16.75 -2.94 23.36
N LYS A 141 16.59 -2.21 22.26
CA LYS A 141 15.89 -2.68 21.06
C LYS A 141 16.75 -3.57 20.16
N SER A 142 18.07 -3.57 20.33
CA SER A 142 19.02 -4.38 19.55
C SER A 142 19.46 -5.68 20.23
N GLN A 143 18.91 -6.02 21.40
CA GLN A 143 19.37 -7.17 22.22
C GLN A 143 19.33 -8.54 21.50
N SER A 144 18.61 -8.65 20.39
CA SER A 144 18.52 -9.88 19.58
C SER A 144 18.85 -9.64 18.10
N ILE A 145 19.52 -8.53 17.77
CA ILE A 145 19.87 -8.15 16.40
C ILE A 145 21.37 -8.41 16.18
N THR A 146 21.70 -9.06 15.06
CA THR A 146 23.08 -9.29 14.63
C THR A 146 23.36 -8.46 13.38
N GLU A 147 24.32 -7.54 13.48
CA GLU A 147 24.81 -6.71 12.38
C GLU A 147 26.32 -6.90 12.19
N ASP A 148 26.79 -6.69 10.95
CA ASP A 148 28.21 -6.86 10.62
C ASP A 148 29.07 -5.73 11.20
N ILE A 149 28.52 -4.52 11.30
CA ILE A 149 29.18 -3.33 11.85
C ILE A 149 28.19 -2.57 12.73
N ILE A 150 28.61 -2.21 13.94
CA ILE A 150 27.85 -1.39 14.87
C ILE A 150 28.73 -0.21 15.32
N VAL A 151 28.18 1.00 15.26
CA VAL A 151 28.78 2.19 15.89
C VAL A 151 27.93 2.55 17.09
N THR A 152 28.53 2.54 18.27
CA THR A 152 27.84 2.89 19.52
C THR A 152 28.16 4.34 19.87
N ASP A 153 27.13 5.17 19.94
CA ASP A 153 27.23 6.48 20.55
C ASP A 153 27.13 6.34 22.08
N LEU A 154 28.17 6.78 22.79
CA LEU A 154 28.29 6.73 24.26
C LEU A 154 28.13 8.12 24.89
N SER A 155 27.68 9.12 24.11
CA SER A 155 27.43 10.45 24.66
C SER A 155 26.41 10.39 25.80
N CYS A 156 26.78 11.02 26.92
CA CYS A 156 26.01 11.12 28.16
C CYS A 156 25.39 12.51 28.29
#